data_AF-A0AAV6BVD1-F1
#
_entry.id   AF-A0AAV6BVD1-F1
#
_cell.length_a   1.000
_cell.length_b   1.000
_cell.length_c   1.000
_cell.angle_alpha   90.00
_cell.angle_beta   90.00
_cell.angle_gamma   90.00
#
_symmetry.space_group_name_H-M   'P 1'
#
loop_
_entity.id
_entity.type
_entity.pdbx_description
1 polymer ?
#
loop_
_entity_poly.entity_id
_entity_poly.type
_entity_poly.pdbx_seq_one_letter_code
_entity_poly.pdbx_strand_id
1 'polypeptide(L)'
;MNARGVRAPSPMLPLGFLAVAALAFALATLALPWLGDALTGHYYHPRILALTHTLTLGWITVAILGASYQLIPIVLERPVWSERLGRWELALITLGVIGVVGHVAIASWSGFVWSAALVAAGVMLHVVNTALTLRGLEHRSFTASMLVMGFAGLVLTTAFGAALGVEHVRTFLPGDFFARLHAHVHLALLGWVLPMVIGVAARVYPMFLLAREPAGWPGRVQLWGLGFGVPAVVVGILASPGLLGAGALAL
;
A
#
# COMPACT_ATOMS: atom_id res chain seq x y z
N MET A 1 -15.37 -15.44 37.54
CA MET A 1 -14.24 -14.71 36.90
C MET A 1 -14.75 -14.03 35.64
N ASN A 2 -14.63 -12.70 35.62
CA ASN A 2 -15.10 -11.68 34.66
C ASN A 2 -15.53 -12.12 33.25
N ALA A 3 -16.81 -11.88 32.96
CA ALA A 3 -17.31 -11.59 31.62
C ALA A 3 -16.59 -10.33 31.09
N ARG A 4 -15.56 -10.51 30.27
CA ARG A 4 -15.08 -9.42 29.41
C ARG A 4 -16.14 -9.24 28.32
N GLY A 5 -17.03 -8.28 28.53
CA GLY A 5 -17.97 -7.85 27.49
C GLY A 5 -17.18 -7.58 26.21
N VAL A 6 -17.59 -8.23 25.11
CA VAL A 6 -17.01 -8.00 23.80
C VAL A 6 -17.30 -6.54 23.45
N ARG A 7 -16.32 -5.66 23.65
CA ARG A 7 -16.44 -4.26 23.24
C ARG A 7 -16.49 -4.23 21.73
N ALA A 8 -17.48 -3.53 21.17
CA ALA A 8 -17.48 -3.18 19.77
C ALA A 8 -16.17 -2.44 19.45
N PRO A 9 -15.48 -2.76 18.34
CA PRO A 9 -14.27 -2.05 17.94
C PRO A 9 -14.54 -0.55 17.84
N SER A 10 -13.59 0.28 18.27
CA SER A 10 -13.74 1.73 18.20
C SER A 10 -13.85 2.20 16.74
N PRO A 11 -14.94 2.87 16.34
CA PRO A 11 -15.06 3.43 14.99
C PRO A 11 -14.08 4.59 14.76
N MET A 12 -13.51 5.15 15.83
CA MET A 12 -12.62 6.30 15.72
C MET A 12 -11.28 5.97 15.08
N LEU A 13 -10.80 4.74 15.23
CA LEU A 13 -9.55 4.32 14.62
C LEU A 13 -9.60 4.43 13.09
N PRO A 14 -10.51 3.73 12.39
CA PRO A 14 -10.59 3.84 10.92
C PRO A 14 -10.99 5.25 10.45
N LEU A 15 -11.85 5.96 11.19
CA LEU A 15 -12.18 7.36 10.88
C LEU A 15 -10.95 8.28 10.92
N GLY A 16 -10.02 8.06 11.84
CA GLY A 16 -8.76 8.81 11.91
C GLY A 16 -7.93 8.66 10.64
N PHE A 17 -7.76 7.42 10.15
CA PHE A 17 -7.08 7.17 8.87
C PHE A 17 -7.82 7.83 7.71
N LEU A 18 -9.14 7.65 7.61
CA LEU A 18 -9.94 8.23 6.52
C LEU A 18 -9.91 9.76 6.52
N ALA A 19 -9.89 10.40 7.70
CA ALA A 19 -9.75 11.84 7.83
C ALA A 19 -8.38 12.33 7.32
N VAL A 20 -7.29 11.65 7.69
CA VAL A 20 -5.95 11.97 7.17
C VAL A 20 -5.89 11.78 5.65
N ALA A 21 -6.46 10.68 5.14
CA ALA A 21 -6.51 10.40 3.71
C ALA A 21 -7.31 11.44 2.92
N ALA A 22 -8.46 11.86 3.45
CA ALA A 22 -9.30 12.90 2.85
C ALA A 22 -8.59 14.26 2.85
N LEU A 23 -7.90 14.60 3.93
CA LEU A 23 -7.08 15.81 4.01
C LEU A 23 -5.94 15.77 3.00
N ALA A 24 -5.20 14.66 2.90
CA ALA A 24 -4.13 14.51 1.93
C ALA A 24 -4.63 14.65 0.49
N PHE A 25 -5.79 14.05 0.17
CA PHE A 25 -6.43 14.20 -1.14
C PHE A 25 -6.80 15.67 -1.41
N ALA A 26 -7.45 16.34 -0.46
CA ALA A 26 -7.81 17.76 -0.59
C ALA A 26 -6.58 18.66 -0.76
N LEU A 27 -5.50 18.41 -0.02
CA LEU A 27 -4.25 19.16 -0.17
C LEU A 27 -3.61 18.92 -1.54
N ALA A 28 -3.59 17.69 -2.03
CA ALA A 28 -3.10 17.38 -3.38
C ALA A 28 -3.92 18.06 -4.48
N THR A 29 -5.25 18.04 -4.39
CA THR A 29 -6.11 18.67 -5.39
C THR A 29 -6.02 20.18 -5.36
N LEU A 30 -5.99 20.77 -4.17
CA LEU A 30 -5.76 22.21 -4.02
C LEU A 30 -4.38 22.57 -4.56
N ALA A 31 -3.33 21.77 -4.34
CA ALA A 31 -1.98 22.07 -4.80
C ALA A 31 -1.80 22.19 -6.33
N LEU A 32 -2.66 21.53 -7.12
CA LEU A 32 -2.51 21.37 -8.58
C LEU A 32 -2.27 22.67 -9.36
N PRO A 33 -3.02 23.77 -9.15
CA PRO A 33 -2.84 25.00 -9.93
C PRO A 33 -1.45 25.64 -9.75
N TRP A 34 -0.80 25.42 -8.61
CA TRP A 34 0.55 25.94 -8.33
C TRP A 34 1.68 25.02 -8.82
N LEU A 35 1.33 23.89 -9.45
CA LEU A 35 2.28 22.92 -10.00
C LEU A 35 2.33 22.95 -11.53
N GLY A 36 1.64 23.89 -12.18
CA GLY A 36 1.54 23.98 -13.65
C GLY A 36 2.88 23.86 -14.38
N ASP A 37 3.87 24.67 -14.00
CA ASP A 37 5.20 24.64 -14.63
C ASP A 37 5.96 23.32 -14.38
N ALA A 38 5.75 22.70 -13.22
CA ALA A 38 6.38 21.43 -12.90
C ALA A 38 5.73 20.26 -13.67
N LEU A 39 4.42 20.37 -13.96
CA LEU A 39 3.64 19.35 -14.67
C LEU A 39 3.96 19.28 -16.17
N THR A 40 4.42 20.38 -16.76
CA THR A 40 4.88 20.41 -18.16
C THR A 40 6.34 19.96 -18.32
N GLY A 41 7.06 19.79 -17.20
CA GLY A 41 8.44 19.33 -17.14
C GLY A 41 8.58 17.81 -17.08
N HIS A 42 9.76 17.38 -16.61
CA HIS A 42 10.06 15.96 -16.46
C HIS A 42 9.35 15.35 -15.24
N TYR A 43 8.80 14.14 -15.38
CA TYR A 43 7.99 13.48 -14.33
C TYR A 43 8.75 13.22 -13.01
N TYR A 44 10.08 13.15 -13.07
CA TYR A 44 10.94 12.99 -11.89
C TYR A 44 11.24 14.33 -11.17
N HIS A 45 10.55 15.42 -11.52
CA HIS A 45 10.69 16.70 -10.84
C HIS A 45 10.27 16.59 -9.34
N PRO A 46 11.05 17.13 -8.38
CA PRO A 46 10.80 16.95 -6.94
C PRO A 46 9.38 17.30 -6.48
N ARG A 47 8.81 18.41 -7.00
CA ARG A 47 7.42 18.79 -6.67
C ARG A 47 6.37 17.83 -7.22
N ILE A 48 6.63 17.21 -8.37
CA ILE A 48 5.74 16.20 -8.96
C ILE A 48 5.84 14.91 -8.15
N LEU A 49 7.05 14.49 -7.76
CA LEU A 49 7.23 13.36 -6.86
C LEU A 49 6.55 13.58 -5.50
N ALA A 50 6.62 14.78 -4.94
CA ALA A 50 5.90 15.12 -3.71
C ALA A 50 4.39 14.98 -3.88
N LEU A 51 3.81 15.51 -4.97
CA LEU A 51 2.40 15.32 -5.31
C LEU A 51 2.04 13.83 -5.47
N THR A 52 2.88 13.06 -6.17
CA THR A 52 2.70 11.61 -6.34
C THR A 52 2.64 10.91 -4.99
N HIS A 53 3.52 11.23 -4.04
CA HIS A 53 3.52 10.60 -2.71
C HIS A 53 2.36 11.09 -1.83
N THR A 54 1.91 12.34 -1.97
CA THR A 54 0.68 12.83 -1.31
C THR A 54 -0.53 12.01 -1.77
N LEU A 55 -0.67 11.74 -3.06
CA LEU A 55 -1.77 10.94 -3.60
C LEU A 55 -1.64 9.44 -3.27
N THR A 56 -0.45 8.86 -3.45
CA THR A 56 -0.25 7.41 -3.31
C THR A 56 -0.09 6.96 -1.86
N LEU A 57 0.74 7.64 -1.07
CA LEU A 57 0.91 7.33 0.35
C LEU A 57 -0.15 8.05 1.20
N GLY A 58 -0.25 9.37 1.06
CA GLY A 58 -1.12 10.18 1.92
C GLY A 58 -2.60 9.90 1.75
N TRP A 59 -3.07 9.68 0.53
CA TRP A 59 -4.48 9.35 0.26
C TRP A 59 -4.71 7.86 0.08
N ILE A 60 -4.23 7.24 -1.00
CA ILE A 60 -4.58 5.86 -1.37
C ILE A 60 -4.17 4.87 -0.28
N THR A 61 -2.90 4.90 0.15
CA THR A 61 -2.41 3.93 1.14
C THR A 61 -3.06 4.14 2.49
N VAL A 62 -3.11 5.36 3.03
CA VAL A 62 -3.76 5.65 4.32
C VAL A 62 -5.25 5.28 4.28
N ALA A 63 -5.96 5.53 3.17
CA ALA A 63 -7.36 5.12 3.02
C ALA A 63 -7.53 3.60 3.05
N ILE A 64 -6.69 2.86 2.31
CA ILE A 64 -6.72 1.38 2.30
C ILE A 64 -6.42 0.81 3.69
N LEU A 65 -5.42 1.34 4.40
CA LEU A 65 -5.10 0.92 5.76
C LEU A 65 -6.24 1.24 6.74
N GLY A 66 -6.87 2.41 6.61
CA GLY A 66 -8.05 2.79 7.40
C GLY A 66 -9.25 1.89 7.16
N ALA A 67 -9.56 1.62 5.89
CA ALA A 67 -10.65 0.74 5.49
C ALA A 67 -10.41 -0.72 5.93
N SER A 68 -9.16 -1.20 5.93
CA SER A 68 -8.86 -2.57 6.36
C SER A 68 -9.19 -2.79 7.84
N TYR A 69 -9.04 -1.77 8.70
CA TYR A 69 -9.48 -1.83 10.11
C TYR A 69 -10.99 -2.02 10.29
N GLN A 70 -11.81 -1.75 9.27
CA GLN A 70 -13.25 -2.05 9.26
C GLN A 70 -13.55 -3.38 8.57
N LEU A 71 -12.93 -3.61 7.40
CA LEU A 71 -13.24 -4.77 6.57
C LEU A 71 -12.71 -6.07 7.18
N ILE A 72 -11.51 -6.07 7.76
CA ILE A 72 -10.91 -7.26 8.35
C ILE A 72 -11.81 -7.82 9.46
N PRO A 73 -12.29 -7.02 10.45
CA PRO A 73 -13.20 -7.54 11.45
C PRO A 73 -14.53 -8.06 10.91
N ILE A 74 -15.09 -7.41 9.88
CA ILE A 74 -16.34 -7.84 9.25
C ILE A 74 -16.17 -9.16 8.50
N VAL A 75 -15.05 -9.32 7.78
CA VAL A 75 -14.78 -10.53 6.98
C VAL A 75 -14.40 -11.71 7.86
N LEU A 76 -13.65 -11.47 8.94
CA LEU A 76 -13.14 -12.52 9.81
C LEU A 76 -14.03 -12.81 11.02
N GLU A 77 -15.07 -11.99 11.23
CA GLU A 77 -15.95 -12.04 12.40
C GLU A 77 -15.17 -12.00 13.74
N ARG A 78 -14.03 -11.31 13.74
CA ARG A 78 -13.11 -11.21 14.89
C ARG A 78 -12.58 -9.78 15.02
N PRO A 79 -12.46 -9.25 16.26
CA PRO A 79 -11.88 -7.93 16.45
C PRO A 79 -10.41 -7.92 16.02
N VAL A 80 -9.91 -6.75 15.62
CA VAL A 80 -8.46 -6.55 15.40
C VAL A 80 -7.67 -6.81 16.67
N TRP A 81 -6.46 -7.33 16.53
CA TRP A 81 -5.64 -7.78 17.67
C TRP A 81 -5.32 -6.64 18.66
N SER A 82 -4.97 -5.44 18.18
CA SER A 82 -4.71 -4.28 19.04
C SER A 82 -5.05 -2.95 18.39
N GLU A 83 -6.05 -2.25 18.92
CA GLU A 83 -6.34 -0.86 18.53
C GLU A 83 -5.22 0.11 18.93
N ARG A 84 -4.47 -0.20 19.99
CA ARG A 84 -3.34 0.64 20.43
C ARG A 84 -2.22 0.62 19.38
N LEU A 85 -1.94 -0.54 18.78
CA LEU A 85 -1.02 -0.62 17.66
C LEU A 85 -1.51 0.18 16.46
N GLY A 86 -2.81 0.10 16.14
CA GLY A 86 -3.39 0.89 15.05
C GLY A 86 -3.28 2.41 15.25
N ARG A 87 -3.38 2.90 16.50
CA ARG A 87 -3.15 4.33 16.79
C ARG A 87 -1.70 4.75 16.62
N TRP A 88 -0.75 3.89 17.01
CA TRP A 88 0.68 4.13 16.78
C TRP A 88 1.02 4.08 15.29
N GLU A 89 0.45 3.12 14.57
CA GLU A 89 0.53 3.06 13.11
C GLU A 89 0.05 4.36 12.48
N LEU A 90 -1.15 4.86 12.84
CA LEU A 90 -1.69 6.10 12.29
C LEU A 90 -0.72 7.27 12.51
N ALA A 91 -0.18 7.40 13.72
CA ALA A 91 0.79 8.45 14.03
C ALA A 91 2.07 8.32 13.19
N LEU A 92 2.67 7.13 13.12
CA LEU A 92 3.90 6.88 12.37
C LEU A 92 3.73 7.07 10.87
N ILE A 93 2.65 6.53 10.29
CA ILE A 93 2.33 6.72 8.87
C ILE A 93 2.09 8.20 8.58
N THR A 94 1.29 8.91 9.39
CA THR A 94 1.00 10.33 9.16
C THR A 94 2.28 11.18 9.20
N LEU A 95 3.10 11.02 10.24
CA LEU A 95 4.37 11.74 10.36
C LEU A 95 5.36 11.36 9.26
N GLY A 96 5.44 10.06 8.93
CA GLY A 96 6.30 9.55 7.86
C GLY A 96 5.89 10.10 6.49
N VAL A 97 4.60 10.16 6.19
CA VAL A 97 4.08 10.73 4.92
C VAL A 97 4.35 12.23 4.84
N ILE A 98 4.06 12.99 5.90
CA ILE A 98 4.39 14.42 5.95
C ILE A 98 5.88 14.62 5.69
N GLY A 99 6.72 13.81 6.33
CA GLY A 99 8.16 13.82 6.14
C GLY A 99 8.56 13.47 4.70
N VAL A 100 8.02 12.41 4.11
CA VAL A 100 8.33 11.98 2.73
C VAL A 100 7.98 13.09 1.75
N VAL A 101 6.75 13.61 1.82
CA VAL A 101 6.27 14.67 0.93
C VAL A 101 7.11 15.94 1.09
N GLY A 102 7.34 16.37 2.33
CA GLY A 102 8.11 17.58 2.63
C GLY A 102 9.56 17.50 2.17
N HIS A 103 10.27 16.41 2.50
CA HIS A 103 11.67 16.22 2.14
C HIS A 103 11.87 16.04 0.63
N VAL A 104 10.95 15.33 -0.05
CA VAL A 104 11.01 15.22 -1.52
C VAL A 104 10.74 16.57 -2.18
N ALA A 105 9.78 17.36 -1.69
CA ALA A 105 9.47 18.68 -2.27
C ALA A 105 10.67 19.65 -2.26
N ILE A 106 11.57 19.52 -1.28
CA ILE A 106 12.81 20.32 -1.15
C ILE A 106 14.07 19.56 -1.59
N ALA A 107 13.94 18.37 -2.19
CA ALA A 107 15.04 17.50 -2.62
C ALA A 107 16.06 17.14 -1.52
N SER A 108 15.59 16.97 -0.27
CA SER A 108 16.40 16.54 0.88
C SER A 108 16.37 15.01 1.05
N TRP A 109 17.31 14.31 0.45
CA TRP A 109 17.33 12.85 0.44
C TRP A 109 17.69 12.20 1.78
N SER A 110 18.50 12.86 2.60
CA SER A 110 18.81 12.36 3.96
C SER A 110 17.58 12.38 4.87
N GLY A 111 16.80 13.47 4.83
CA GLY A 111 15.54 13.58 5.56
C GLY A 111 14.46 12.64 5.02
N PHE A 112 14.44 12.41 3.70
CA PHE A 112 13.58 11.39 3.08
C PHE A 112 13.82 10.00 3.66
N VAL A 113 15.08 9.57 3.84
CA VAL A 113 15.40 8.23 4.39
C VAL A 113 14.80 8.04 5.79
N TRP A 114 14.91 9.04 6.66
CA TRP A 114 14.29 8.98 7.99
C TRP A 114 12.77 8.95 7.92
N SER A 115 12.18 9.71 7.01
CA SER A 115 10.73 9.74 6.81
C SER A 115 10.21 8.41 6.25
N ALA A 116 10.93 7.81 5.30
CA ALA A 116 10.64 6.49 4.77
C ALA A 116 10.76 5.39 5.84
N ALA A 117 11.71 5.52 6.79
CA ALA A 117 11.82 4.60 7.93
C ALA A 117 10.60 4.70 8.87
N LEU A 118 10.05 5.90 9.09
CA LEU A 118 8.80 6.07 9.85
C LEU A 118 7.61 5.42 9.14
N VAL A 119 7.50 5.61 7.81
CA VAL A 119 6.47 4.92 7.01
C VAL A 119 6.63 3.41 7.11
N ALA A 120 7.86 2.89 6.95
CA ALA A 120 8.14 1.46 7.07
C ALA A 120 7.77 0.92 8.46
N ALA A 121 8.09 1.64 9.53
CA ALA A 121 7.69 1.25 10.88
C ALA A 121 6.17 1.17 11.04
N GLY A 122 5.43 2.16 10.52
CA GLY A 122 3.97 2.15 10.48
C GLY A 122 3.41 0.95 9.70
N VAL A 123 3.93 0.70 8.49
CA VAL A 123 3.56 -0.46 7.67
C VAL A 123 3.79 -1.77 8.43
N MET A 124 4.93 -1.91 9.12
CA MET A 124 5.22 -3.10 9.91
C MET A 124 4.28 -3.27 11.09
N LEU A 125 3.87 -2.18 11.76
CA LEU A 125 2.83 -2.26 12.79
C LEU A 125 1.51 -2.77 12.22
N HIS A 126 1.10 -2.30 11.04
CA HIS A 126 -0.10 -2.78 10.36
C HIS A 126 -0.02 -4.28 10.06
N VAL A 127 1.09 -4.71 9.46
CA VAL A 127 1.32 -6.11 9.09
C VAL A 127 1.30 -7.00 10.32
N VAL A 128 1.97 -6.62 11.40
CA VAL A 128 1.97 -7.39 12.65
C VAL A 128 0.56 -7.47 13.24
N ASN A 129 -0.16 -6.34 13.30
CA ASN A 129 -1.52 -6.30 13.86
C ASN A 129 -2.48 -7.21 13.06
N THR A 130 -2.41 -7.14 11.73
CA THR A 130 -3.20 -7.96 10.83
C THR A 130 -2.78 -9.44 10.89
N ALA A 131 -1.48 -9.76 10.88
CA ALA A 131 -1.01 -11.14 10.97
C ALA A 131 -1.44 -11.82 12.27
N LEU A 132 -1.40 -11.09 13.40
CA LEU A 132 -1.87 -11.60 14.68
C LEU A 132 -3.40 -11.75 14.71
N THR A 133 -4.14 -10.89 13.99
CA THR A 133 -5.59 -11.01 13.81
C THR A 133 -5.95 -12.24 12.95
N LEU A 134 -5.15 -12.55 11.93
CA LEU A 134 -5.32 -13.69 11.04
C LEU A 134 -4.84 -15.03 11.64
N ARG A 135 -4.18 -15.01 12.80
CA ARG A 135 -3.59 -16.21 13.40
C ARG A 135 -4.68 -17.21 13.79
N GLY A 136 -4.52 -18.47 13.36
CA GLY A 136 -5.45 -19.55 13.67
C GLY A 136 -6.73 -19.53 12.82
N LEU A 137 -6.71 -18.88 11.65
CA LEU A 137 -7.73 -19.10 10.62
C LEU A 137 -7.45 -20.40 9.88
N GLU A 138 -8.42 -21.33 9.90
CA GLU A 138 -8.28 -22.67 9.32
C GLU A 138 -8.40 -22.67 7.80
N HIS A 139 -9.15 -21.73 7.22
CA HIS A 139 -9.34 -21.60 5.78
C HIS A 139 -9.01 -20.18 5.28
N ARG A 140 -8.17 -20.10 4.24
CA ARG A 140 -7.88 -18.84 3.56
C ARG A 140 -8.85 -18.64 2.41
N SER A 141 -9.74 -17.67 2.55
CA SER A 141 -10.61 -17.24 1.45
C SER A 141 -9.81 -16.56 0.33
N PHE A 142 -10.44 -16.38 -0.83
CA PHE A 142 -9.88 -15.59 -1.92
C PHE A 142 -9.54 -14.17 -1.45
N THR A 143 -10.48 -13.53 -0.73
CA THR A 143 -10.30 -12.21 -0.12
C THR A 143 -9.10 -12.16 0.83
N ALA A 144 -8.97 -13.15 1.73
CA ALA A 144 -7.83 -13.22 2.64
C ALA A 144 -6.49 -13.37 1.91
N SER A 145 -6.47 -14.14 0.81
CA SER A 145 -5.28 -14.30 -0.02
C SER A 145 -4.89 -12.99 -0.71
N MET A 146 -5.87 -12.24 -1.24
CA MET A 146 -5.65 -10.92 -1.83
C MET A 146 -5.14 -9.89 -0.82
N LEU A 147 -5.66 -9.89 0.40
CA LEU A 147 -5.16 -9.04 1.49
C LEU A 147 -3.70 -9.35 1.81
N VAL A 148 -3.35 -10.64 1.94
CA VAL A 148 -1.96 -11.06 2.22
C VAL A 148 -1.02 -10.66 1.08
N MET A 149 -1.43 -10.86 -0.18
CA MET A 149 -0.64 -10.45 -1.34
C MET A 149 -0.45 -8.93 -1.38
N GLY A 150 -1.52 -8.16 -1.16
CA GLY A 150 -1.45 -6.71 -1.05
C GLY A 150 -0.46 -6.27 0.03
N PHE A 151 -0.63 -6.72 1.27
CA PHE A 151 0.28 -6.31 2.36
C PHE A 151 1.73 -6.75 2.14
N ALA A 152 1.97 -7.91 1.53
CA ALA A 152 3.31 -8.29 1.10
C ALA A 152 3.87 -7.32 0.05
N GLY A 153 3.05 -6.96 -0.96
CA GLY A 153 3.39 -5.95 -1.95
C GLY A 153 3.66 -4.57 -1.35
N LEU A 154 2.91 -4.15 -0.32
CA LEU A 154 3.16 -2.90 0.40
C LEU A 154 4.53 -2.91 1.08
N VAL A 155 4.84 -3.97 1.82
CA VAL A 155 6.15 -4.12 2.48
C VAL A 155 7.28 -4.05 1.46
N LEU A 156 7.17 -4.78 0.35
CA LEU A 156 8.18 -4.77 -0.71
C LEU A 156 8.28 -3.40 -1.39
N THR A 157 7.16 -2.74 -1.66
CA THR A 157 7.11 -1.40 -2.24
C THR A 157 7.78 -0.38 -1.33
N THR A 158 7.44 -0.37 -0.03
CA THR A 158 8.02 0.54 0.94
C THR A 158 9.52 0.30 1.12
N ALA A 159 9.95 -0.98 1.20
CA ALA A 159 11.37 -1.32 1.27
C ALA A 159 12.13 -0.86 0.02
N PHE A 160 11.56 -1.08 -1.17
CA PHE A 160 12.19 -0.67 -2.42
C PHE A 160 12.25 0.86 -2.56
N GLY A 161 11.17 1.58 -2.20
CA GLY A 161 11.16 3.05 -2.18
C GLY A 161 12.19 3.64 -1.22
N ALA A 162 12.33 3.05 -0.03
CA ALA A 162 13.37 3.44 0.93
C ALA A 162 14.78 3.19 0.37
N ALA A 163 15.00 2.04 -0.30
CA ALA A 163 16.25 1.73 -0.97
C ALA A 163 16.60 2.74 -2.07
N LEU A 164 15.61 3.18 -2.87
CA LEU A 164 15.78 4.26 -3.86
C LEU A 164 16.16 5.60 -3.20
N GLY A 165 15.60 5.91 -2.03
CA GLY A 165 16.02 7.10 -1.27
C GLY A 165 17.46 7.03 -0.78
N VAL A 166 17.87 5.86 -0.29
CA VAL A 166 19.25 5.63 0.16
C VAL A 166 20.22 5.72 -1.02
N GLU A 167 19.83 5.27 -2.21
CA GLU A 167 20.62 5.37 -3.45
C GLU A 167 21.04 6.83 -3.75
N HIS A 168 20.17 7.80 -3.49
CA HIS A 168 20.49 9.23 -3.65
C HIS A 168 21.52 9.76 -2.64
N VAL A 169 21.70 9.06 -1.52
CA VAL A 169 22.71 9.40 -0.51
C VAL A 169 24.01 8.64 -0.75
N ARG A 170 23.90 7.36 -1.13
CA ARG A 170 25.02 6.47 -1.47
C ARG A 170 24.61 5.58 -2.63
N THR A 171 25.35 5.61 -3.73
CA THR A 171 25.14 4.68 -4.84
C THR A 171 25.50 3.25 -4.42
N PHE A 172 24.56 2.31 -4.51
CA PHE A 172 24.77 0.91 -4.17
C PHE A 172 23.93 -0.07 -5.02
N LEU A 173 22.89 0.40 -5.71
CA LEU A 173 22.04 -0.43 -6.55
C LEU A 173 22.57 -0.49 -7.99
N PRO A 174 22.71 -1.69 -8.58
CA PRO A 174 23.19 -1.85 -9.96
C PRO A 174 22.09 -1.55 -10.99
N GLY A 175 22.49 -1.14 -12.19
CA GLY A 175 21.60 -0.89 -13.34
C GLY A 175 21.15 0.57 -13.48
N ASP A 176 20.17 0.81 -14.35
CA ASP A 176 19.61 2.13 -14.61
C ASP A 176 18.64 2.57 -13.49
N PHE A 177 18.74 3.85 -13.09
CA PHE A 177 17.90 4.41 -12.03
C PHE A 177 16.43 4.46 -12.44
N PHE A 178 16.13 4.88 -13.67
CA PHE A 178 14.74 5.02 -14.12
C PHE A 178 14.06 3.67 -14.31
N ALA A 179 14.77 2.63 -14.74
CA ALA A 179 14.29 1.26 -14.73
C ALA A 179 13.90 0.82 -13.30
N ARG A 180 14.74 1.09 -12.30
CA ARG A 180 14.42 0.79 -10.89
C ARG A 180 13.23 1.60 -10.37
N LEU A 181 13.15 2.88 -10.72
CA LEU A 181 12.00 3.74 -10.38
C LEU A 181 10.71 3.22 -11.00
N HIS A 182 10.71 2.86 -12.28
CA HIS A 182 9.54 2.28 -12.94
C HIS A 182 9.15 0.93 -12.33
N ALA A 183 10.13 0.09 -11.97
CA ALA A 183 9.87 -1.16 -11.27
C ALA A 183 9.21 -0.94 -9.90
N HIS A 184 9.65 0.08 -9.14
CA HIS A 184 9.00 0.48 -7.89
C HIS A 184 7.54 0.91 -8.11
N VAL A 185 7.27 1.73 -9.13
CA VAL A 185 5.90 2.16 -9.47
C VAL A 185 5.01 0.97 -9.83
N HIS A 186 5.50 0.03 -10.65
CA HIS A 186 4.74 -1.17 -11.02
C HIS A 186 4.49 -2.08 -9.82
N LEU A 187 5.47 -2.26 -8.94
CA LEU A 187 5.30 -3.01 -7.71
C LEU A 187 4.26 -2.36 -6.79
N ALA A 188 4.24 -1.03 -6.69
CA ALA A 188 3.26 -0.28 -5.92
C ALA A 188 1.84 -0.46 -6.47
N LEU A 189 1.66 -0.32 -7.78
CA LEU A 189 0.33 -0.42 -8.41
C LEU A 189 -0.17 -1.87 -8.46
N LEU A 190 0.65 -2.78 -8.95
CA LEU A 190 0.24 -4.15 -9.27
C LEU A 190 0.41 -5.10 -8.08
N GLY A 191 1.43 -4.89 -7.24
CA GLY A 191 1.71 -5.73 -6.07
C GLY A 191 0.98 -5.29 -4.82
N TRP A 192 0.76 -3.98 -4.62
CA TRP A 192 0.07 -3.43 -3.45
C TRP A 192 -1.39 -3.06 -3.74
N VAL A 193 -1.64 -2.08 -4.61
CA VAL A 193 -2.97 -1.50 -4.77
C VAL A 193 -3.95 -2.47 -5.43
N LEU A 194 -3.55 -3.10 -6.52
CA LEU A 194 -4.44 -3.96 -7.31
C LEU A 194 -5.00 -5.17 -6.53
N PRO A 195 -4.19 -5.96 -5.78
CA PRO A 195 -4.72 -7.03 -4.95
C PRO A 195 -5.68 -6.53 -3.88
N MET A 196 -5.42 -5.36 -3.28
CA MET A 196 -6.32 -4.77 -2.30
C MET A 196 -7.66 -4.38 -2.92
N VAL A 197 -7.66 -3.75 -4.09
CA VAL A 197 -8.89 -3.39 -4.83
C VAL A 197 -9.68 -4.65 -5.18
N ILE A 198 -9.03 -5.67 -5.74
CA ILE A 198 -9.69 -6.94 -6.10
C ILE A 198 -10.24 -7.65 -4.86
N GLY A 199 -9.46 -7.72 -3.78
CA GLY A 199 -9.88 -8.36 -2.53
C GLY A 199 -11.09 -7.67 -1.90
N VAL A 200 -11.09 -6.33 -1.85
CA VAL A 200 -12.23 -5.56 -1.34
C VAL A 200 -13.44 -5.73 -2.26
N ALA A 201 -13.29 -5.62 -3.58
CA ALA A 201 -14.37 -5.79 -4.54
C ALA A 201 -15.00 -7.19 -4.46
N ALA A 202 -14.17 -8.23 -4.31
CA ALA A 202 -14.61 -9.61 -4.14
C ALA A 202 -15.50 -9.81 -2.90
N ARG A 203 -15.39 -8.93 -1.90
CA ARG A 203 -16.27 -8.94 -0.74
C ARG A 203 -17.49 -8.02 -0.90
N VAL A 204 -17.27 -6.81 -1.41
CA VAL A 204 -18.30 -5.77 -1.50
C VAL A 204 -19.35 -6.08 -2.57
N TYR A 205 -18.95 -6.58 -3.74
CA TYR A 205 -19.90 -6.90 -4.81
C TYR A 205 -20.93 -7.97 -4.41
N PRO A 206 -20.55 -9.11 -3.79
CA PRO A 206 -21.51 -10.06 -3.24
C PRO A 206 -22.59 -9.46 -2.32
N MET A 207 -22.24 -8.44 -1.53
CA MET A 207 -23.19 -7.80 -0.60
C MET A 207 -24.32 -7.05 -1.33
N PHE A 208 -24.10 -6.62 -2.58
CA PHE A 208 -25.09 -5.92 -3.39
C PHE A 208 -25.72 -6.79 -4.49
N LEU A 209 -24.95 -7.73 -5.04
CA LEU A 209 -25.34 -8.51 -6.22
C LEU A 209 -25.79 -9.94 -5.91
N LEU A 210 -25.82 -10.35 -4.63
CA LEU A 210 -26.10 -11.73 -4.19
C LEU A 210 -25.19 -12.78 -4.86
N ALA A 211 -24.01 -12.36 -5.31
CA ALA A 211 -22.99 -13.21 -5.92
C ALA A 211 -22.16 -13.95 -4.86
N ARG A 212 -21.40 -14.97 -5.27
CA ARG A 212 -20.44 -15.66 -4.39
C ARG A 212 -19.04 -15.07 -4.57
N GLU A 213 -18.17 -15.23 -3.57
CA GLU A 213 -16.76 -14.92 -3.73
C GLU A 213 -16.14 -15.75 -4.88
N PRO A 214 -15.14 -15.20 -5.60
CA PRO A 214 -14.43 -15.95 -6.63
C PRO A 214 -13.85 -17.26 -6.07
N ALA A 215 -14.17 -18.38 -6.71
CA ALA A 215 -13.76 -19.71 -6.30
C ALA A 215 -13.42 -20.58 -7.52
N GLY A 216 -12.69 -21.68 -7.31
CA GLY A 216 -12.34 -22.61 -8.37
C GLY A 216 -11.28 -22.05 -9.33
N TRP A 217 -11.44 -22.33 -10.63
CA TRP A 217 -10.41 -21.99 -11.61
C TRP A 217 -10.19 -20.48 -11.82
N PRO A 218 -11.22 -19.59 -11.86
CA PRO A 218 -10.99 -18.16 -12.09
C PRO A 218 -10.23 -17.53 -10.92
N GLY A 219 -10.59 -17.90 -9.68
CA GLY A 219 -9.89 -17.43 -8.49
C GLY A 219 -8.43 -17.88 -8.46
N ARG A 220 -8.14 -19.12 -8.88
CA ARG A 220 -6.76 -19.62 -9.00
C ARG A 220 -5.99 -18.87 -10.09
N VAL A 221 -6.59 -18.64 -11.26
CA VAL A 221 -5.94 -17.88 -12.35
C VAL A 221 -5.57 -16.48 -11.86
N GLN A 222 -6.47 -15.78 -11.16
CA GLN A 222 -6.16 -14.46 -10.62
C GLN A 222 -5.03 -14.48 -9.58
N LEU A 223 -5.05 -15.46 -8.66
CA LEU A 223 -4.02 -15.59 -7.62
C LEU A 223 -2.64 -15.89 -8.24
N TRP A 224 -2.57 -16.83 -9.18
CA TRP A 224 -1.33 -17.18 -9.86
C TRP A 224 -0.86 -16.06 -10.79
N GLY A 225 -1.80 -15.41 -11.49
CA GLY A 225 -1.53 -14.28 -12.37
C GLY A 225 -0.88 -13.12 -11.63
N LEU A 226 -1.45 -12.71 -10.49
CA LEU A 226 -0.83 -11.71 -9.63
C LEU A 226 0.47 -12.22 -8.97
N GLY A 227 0.47 -13.46 -8.48
CA GLY A 227 1.59 -14.05 -7.75
C GLY A 227 2.86 -14.22 -8.57
N PHE A 228 2.74 -14.49 -9.88
CA PHE A 228 3.87 -14.64 -10.79
C PHE A 228 4.02 -13.48 -11.77
N GLY A 229 2.91 -12.89 -12.23
CA GLY A 229 2.90 -11.78 -13.18
C GLY A 229 3.53 -10.53 -12.59
N VAL A 230 3.23 -10.18 -11.32
CA VAL A 230 3.84 -8.99 -10.69
C VAL A 230 5.36 -9.14 -10.57
N PRO A 231 5.92 -10.23 -10.00
CA PRO A 231 7.37 -10.43 -10.02
C PRO A 231 7.97 -10.45 -11.43
N ALA A 232 7.30 -11.08 -12.40
CA ALA A 232 7.78 -11.15 -13.78
C ALA A 232 7.85 -9.77 -14.45
N VAL A 233 6.85 -8.90 -14.24
CA VAL A 233 6.88 -7.50 -14.70
C VAL A 233 8.04 -6.75 -14.04
N VAL A 234 8.17 -6.84 -12.72
CA VAL A 234 9.22 -6.12 -11.96
C VAL A 234 10.62 -6.58 -12.40
N VAL A 235 10.88 -7.88 -12.45
CA VAL A 235 12.16 -8.43 -12.92
C VAL A 235 12.37 -8.13 -14.40
N GLY A 236 11.31 -8.14 -15.20
CA GLY A 236 11.37 -7.84 -16.62
C GLY A 236 11.83 -6.41 -16.90
N ILE A 237 11.31 -5.43 -16.15
CA ILE A 237 11.77 -4.03 -16.20
C ILE A 237 13.25 -3.92 -15.79
N LEU A 238 13.67 -4.67 -14.76
CA LEU A 238 15.01 -4.56 -14.20
C LEU A 238 16.09 -5.25 -15.04
N ALA A 239 15.76 -6.35 -15.70
CA ALA A 239 16.76 -7.25 -16.27
C ALA A 239 16.41 -7.91 -17.61
N SER A 240 15.13 -8.09 -17.95
CA SER A 240 14.75 -8.89 -19.14
C SER A 240 13.43 -8.47 -19.79
N PRO A 241 13.46 -7.77 -20.94
CA PRO A 241 12.25 -7.39 -21.67
C PRO A 241 11.34 -8.58 -22.04
N GLY A 242 11.89 -9.79 -22.21
CA GLY A 242 11.09 -10.99 -22.49
C GLY A 242 10.18 -11.41 -21.33
N LEU A 243 10.64 -11.22 -20.09
CA LEU A 243 9.82 -11.47 -18.90
C LEU A 243 8.72 -10.43 -18.72
N LEU A 244 8.92 -9.20 -19.22
CA LEU A 244 7.92 -8.14 -19.16
C LEU A 244 6.65 -8.53 -19.92
N GLY A 245 6.80 -9.03 -21.16
CA GLY A 245 5.67 -9.47 -21.97
C GLY A 245 4.92 -10.65 -21.34
N ALA A 246 5.65 -11.66 -20.87
CA ALA A 246 5.06 -12.80 -20.19
C ALA A 246 4.34 -12.41 -18.88
N GLY A 247 4.93 -11.49 -18.10
CA GLY A 247 4.33 -10.97 -16.89
C GLY A 247 3.07 -10.15 -17.15
N ALA A 248 3.08 -9.31 -18.19
CA ALA A 248 1.92 -8.50 -18.57
C ALA A 248 0.74 -9.36 -19.05
N LEU A 249 1.00 -10.48 -19.75
CA LEU A 249 -0.05 -11.42 -20.18
C LEU A 249 -0.63 -12.25 -19.03
N ALA A 250 0.09 -12.37 -17.92
CA ALA A 250 -0.35 -13.13 -16.75
C ALA A 250 -1.26 -12.31 -15.81
N LEU A 251 -1.27 -10.98 -15.92
CA LEU A 251 -2.04 -10.04 -15.08
C LEU A 251 -3.43 -9.76 -15.65
#